data_AF-A0A958QG45-F1
#
_entry.id   AF-A0A958QG45-F1
#
_cell.length_a   1.000
_cell.length_b   1.000
_cell.length_c   1.000
_cell.angle_alpha   90.00
_cell.angle_beta   90.00
_cell.angle_gamma   90.00
#
_symmetry.space_group_name_H-M   'P 1'
#
loop_
_entity.id
_entity.type
_entity.pdbx_description
1 polymer ?
#
loop_
_entity_poly.entity_id
_entity_poly.type
_entity_poly.pdbx_seq_one_letter_code
_entity_poly.pdbx_strand_id
1 'polypeptide(L)'
;MQATIHSIPLSSVALMLGPVAAVIAIYLRWSLNSLAPLLAIVRMVVQLLLIGYVLRYIFETEHPLVVIGVLGVMLCAASWIAVRPVKNHQPQLYWVMLAAIASGGVSTLIVVTQIVLPLSSWYQPNYVIPLAGMIFSNSMNAVSLAAERFEAELERTNDYL
;
A
#
# COMPACT_ATOMS: atom_id res chain seq x y z
N MET A 1 35.12 -7.98 -13.12
CA MET A 1 34.04 -8.98 -13.02
C MET A 1 33.02 -8.69 -14.11
N GLN A 2 32.99 -9.51 -15.16
CA GLN A 2 32.01 -9.41 -16.24
C GLN A 2 30.65 -9.83 -15.67
N ALA A 3 29.66 -8.94 -15.67
CA ALA A 3 28.29 -9.29 -15.36
C ALA A 3 27.79 -10.21 -16.49
N THR A 4 27.76 -11.51 -16.25
CA THR A 4 27.11 -12.47 -17.13
C THR A 4 25.62 -12.13 -17.14
N ILE A 5 25.15 -11.55 -18.24
CA ILE A 5 23.72 -11.31 -18.46
C ILE A 5 23.07 -12.69 -18.44
N HIS A 6 22.38 -13.00 -17.34
CA HIS A 6 21.62 -14.24 -17.22
C HIS A 6 20.42 -14.11 -18.16
N SER A 7 20.58 -14.61 -19.38
CA SER A 7 19.53 -14.61 -20.39
C SER A 7 18.37 -15.44 -19.86
N ILE A 8 17.25 -14.79 -19.53
CA ILE A 8 16.04 -15.46 -19.06
C ILE A 8 15.60 -16.39 -20.19
N PRO A 9 15.68 -17.72 -20.03
CA PRO A 9 15.32 -18.63 -21.10
C PRO A 9 13.80 -18.54 -21.33
N LEU A 10 13.37 -18.69 -22.59
CA LEU A 10 11.97 -18.56 -22.98
C LEU A 10 11.05 -19.53 -22.20
N SER A 11 11.59 -20.67 -21.76
CA SER A 11 10.93 -21.65 -20.90
C SER A 11 10.59 -21.10 -19.51
N SER A 12 11.46 -20.30 -18.88
CA SER A 12 11.19 -19.68 -17.58
C SER A 12 10.08 -18.63 -17.67
N VAL A 13 10.05 -17.86 -18.76
CA VAL A 13 8.96 -16.91 -19.04
C VAL A 13 7.64 -17.63 -19.25
N ALA A 14 7.65 -18.75 -19.99
CA ALA A 14 6.46 -19.57 -20.21
C ALA A 14 5.91 -20.17 -18.90
N LEU A 15 6.80 -20.61 -18.00
CA LEU A 15 6.42 -21.13 -16.67
C LEU A 15 5.80 -20.03 -15.78
N MET A 16 6.35 -18.81 -15.81
CA MET A 16 5.78 -17.66 -15.09
C MET A 16 4.40 -17.23 -15.63
N LEU A 17 4.11 -17.50 -16.91
CA LEU A 17 2.80 -17.25 -17.50
C LEU A 17 1.74 -18.29 -17.12
N GLY A 18 2.14 -19.46 -16.61
CA GLY A 18 1.23 -20.53 -16.22
C GLY A 18 0.15 -20.10 -15.22
N PRO A 19 0.49 -19.48 -14.07
CA PRO A 19 -0.48 -18.96 -13.12
C PRO A 19 -1.41 -17.89 -13.73
N VAL A 20 -0.88 -17.02 -14.59
CA VAL A 20 -1.65 -15.97 -15.28
C VAL A 20 -2.66 -16.59 -16.25
N ALA A 21 -2.25 -17.56 -17.05
CA ALA A 21 -3.11 -18.31 -17.97
C ALA A 21 -4.21 -19.08 -17.21
N ALA A 22 -3.88 -19.68 -16.06
CA ALA A 22 -4.86 -20.36 -15.22
C ALA A 22 -5.92 -19.39 -14.68
N VAL A 23 -5.52 -18.22 -14.20
CA VAL A 23 -6.44 -17.17 -13.74
C VAL A 23 -7.33 -16.68 -14.88
N ILE A 24 -6.78 -16.45 -16.07
CA ILE A 24 -7.54 -16.06 -17.26
C ILE A 24 -8.53 -17.16 -17.67
N ALA A 25 -8.12 -18.43 -17.65
CA ALA A 25 -9.00 -19.55 -17.99
C ALA A 25 -10.15 -19.70 -16.98
N ILE A 26 -9.88 -19.56 -15.68
CA ILE A 26 -10.92 -19.56 -14.63
C ILE A 26 -11.88 -18.38 -14.86
N TYR A 27 -11.36 -17.20 -15.14
CA TYR A 27 -12.15 -15.99 -15.39
C TYR A 27 -13.06 -16.15 -16.61
N LEU A 28 -12.53 -16.65 -17.73
CA LEU A 28 -13.32 -16.93 -18.94
C LEU A 28 -14.37 -18.02 -18.71
N ARG A 29 -14.05 -19.04 -17.91
CA ARG A 29 -14.96 -20.15 -17.61
C ARG A 29 -16.08 -19.75 -16.65
N TRP A 30 -15.83 -18.81 -15.74
CA TRP A 30 -16.84 -18.30 -14.80
C TRP A 30 -17.65 -17.12 -15.33
N SER A 31 -17.38 -16.64 -16.55
CA SER A 31 -18.25 -15.80 -17.39
C SER A 31 -19.36 -15.05 -16.64
N LEU A 32 -18.99 -14.08 -15.80
CA LEU A 32 -19.90 -12.98 -15.54
C LEU A 32 -19.80 -12.09 -16.78
N ASN A 33 -20.86 -12.08 -17.60
CA ASN A 33 -21.02 -11.31 -18.85
C ASN A 33 -21.06 -9.77 -18.61
N SER A 34 -20.22 -9.27 -17.73
CA SER A 34 -20.18 -7.88 -17.31
C SER A 34 -18.87 -7.26 -17.76
N LEU A 35 -18.96 -6.10 -18.42
CA LEU A 35 -17.81 -5.26 -18.73
C LEU A 35 -17.19 -4.61 -17.47
N ALA A 36 -17.80 -4.81 -16.30
CA ALA A 36 -17.36 -4.22 -15.03
C ALA A 36 -15.90 -4.56 -14.64
N PRO A 37 -15.41 -5.81 -14.77
CA PRO A 37 -14.02 -6.11 -14.41
C PRO A 37 -13.02 -5.49 -15.40
N LEU A 38 -13.37 -5.43 -16.69
CA LEU A 38 -12.56 -4.73 -17.69
C LEU A 38 -12.46 -3.24 -17.36
N LEU A 39 -13.58 -2.61 -17.01
CA LEU A 39 -13.61 -1.21 -16.59
C LEU A 39 -12.80 -0.98 -15.30
N ALA A 40 -12.85 -1.92 -14.35
CA ALA A 40 -12.08 -1.84 -13.11
C ALA A 40 -10.56 -1.91 -13.36
N ILE A 41 -10.11 -2.81 -14.25
CA ILE A 41 -8.71 -2.93 -14.64
C ILE A 41 -8.25 -1.64 -15.32
N VAL A 42 -9.01 -1.14 -16.29
CA VAL A 42 -8.67 0.11 -16.98
C VAL A 42 -8.57 1.27 -15.97
N ARG A 43 -9.52 1.39 -15.03
CA ARG A 43 -9.49 2.42 -13.99
C ARG A 43 -8.23 2.31 -13.12
N MET A 44 -7.82 1.10 -12.73
CA MET A 44 -6.62 0.89 -11.93
C MET A 44 -5.34 1.24 -12.70
N VAL A 45 -5.24 0.84 -13.97
CA VAL A 45 -4.09 1.18 -14.83
C VAL A 45 -3.97 2.70 -14.98
N VAL A 46 -5.08 3.38 -15.29
CA VAL A 46 -5.11 4.84 -15.41
C VAL A 46 -4.73 5.50 -14.09
N GLN A 47 -5.25 5.02 -12.96
CA GLN A 47 -4.91 5.54 -11.64
C GLN A 47 -3.41 5.42 -11.33
N LEU A 48 -2.81 4.26 -11.59
CA LEU A 48 -1.38 4.05 -11.35
C LEU A 48 -0.50 4.92 -12.26
N LEU A 49 -0.88 5.09 -13.53
CA LEU A 49 -0.18 5.98 -14.45
C LEU A 49 -0.25 7.44 -13.98
N LEU A 50 -1.43 7.90 -13.54
CA LEU A 50 -1.60 9.26 -13.01
C LEU A 50 -0.75 9.50 -11.77
N ILE A 51 -0.76 8.58 -10.80
CA ILE A 51 0.07 8.67 -9.60
C ILE A 51 1.56 8.64 -9.98
N GLY A 52 1.96 7.79 -10.91
CA GLY A 52 3.34 7.72 -11.41
C GLY A 52 3.80 9.04 -12.05
N TYR A 53 2.93 9.69 -12.82
CA TYR A 53 3.20 11.01 -13.40
C TYR A 53 3.40 12.09 -12.32
N VAL A 54 2.52 12.12 -11.31
CA VAL A 54 2.64 13.05 -10.18
C VAL A 54 3.92 12.81 -9.39
N LEU A 55 4.25 11.53 -9.11
CA LEU A 55 5.47 11.17 -8.38
C LEU A 55 6.73 11.56 -9.13
N ARG A 56 6.77 11.43 -10.46
CA ARG A 56 7.90 11.91 -11.27
C ARG A 56 8.19 13.39 -11.02
N TYR A 57 7.15 14.22 -11.01
CA TYR A 57 7.30 15.65 -10.75
C TYR A 57 7.78 15.93 -9.31
N ILE A 58 7.26 15.19 -8.33
CA ILE A 58 7.70 15.28 -6.93
C ILE A 58 9.17 14.89 -6.79
N PHE A 59 9.62 13.86 -7.51
CA PHE A 59 10.98 13.34 -7.46
C PHE A 59 12.01 14.28 -8.09
N GLU A 60 11.61 15.06 -9.10
CA GLU A 60 12.44 16.13 -9.69
C GLU A 60 12.58 17.34 -8.75
N THR A 61 11.79 17.42 -7.68
CA THR A 61 11.81 18.52 -6.71
C THR A 61 12.71 18.21 -5.52
N GLU A 62 13.78 19.00 -5.34
CA GLU A 62 14.75 18.87 -4.22
C GLU A 62 14.29 19.52 -2.90
N HIS A 63 12.97 19.69 -2.68
CA HIS A 63 12.47 20.45 -1.54
C HIS A 63 11.93 19.53 -0.42
N PRO A 64 12.55 19.51 0.78
CA PRO A 64 12.14 18.60 1.87
C PRO A 64 10.69 18.77 2.33
N LEU A 65 10.16 20.00 2.28
CA LEU A 65 8.76 20.24 2.64
C LEU A 65 7.76 19.51 1.72
N VAL A 66 8.10 19.29 0.45
CA VAL A 66 7.22 18.54 -0.46
C VAL A 66 7.15 17.08 -0.03
N VAL A 67 8.29 16.49 0.33
CA VAL A 67 8.34 15.10 0.81
C VAL A 67 7.55 14.95 2.10
N ILE A 68 7.74 15.84 3.08
CA ILE A 68 6.97 15.82 4.34
C ILE A 68 5.47 15.97 4.05
N GLY A 69 5.08 16.87 3.14
CA GLY A 69 3.68 17.06 2.75
C GLY A 69 3.08 15.80 2.15
N VAL A 70 3.79 15.14 1.23
CA VAL A 70 3.36 13.88 0.62
C VAL A 70 3.23 12.78 1.67
N LEU A 71 4.22 12.63 2.57
CA LEU A 71 4.17 11.66 3.66
C LEU A 71 2.99 11.93 4.60
N GLY A 72 2.69 13.19 4.90
CA GLY A 72 1.52 13.59 5.69
C GLY A 72 0.21 13.21 5.01
N VAL A 73 0.06 13.48 3.72
CA VAL A 73 -1.11 13.07 2.93
C VAL A 73 -1.26 11.55 2.94
N MET A 74 -0.17 10.81 2.74
CA MET A 74 -0.17 9.35 2.78
C MET A 74 -0.58 8.81 4.15
N LEU A 75 -0.08 9.38 5.23
CA LEU A 75 -0.41 8.98 6.59
C LEU A 75 -1.88 9.25 6.93
N CYS A 76 -2.40 10.42 6.56
CA CYS A 76 -3.82 10.76 6.73
C CYS A 76 -4.71 9.81 5.90
N ALA A 77 -4.35 9.56 4.64
CA ALA A 77 -5.09 8.66 3.76
C ALA A 77 -5.08 7.22 4.32
N ALA A 78 -3.92 6.72 4.76
CA ALA A 78 -3.79 5.40 5.37
C ALA A 78 -4.67 5.27 6.62
N SER A 79 -4.65 6.28 7.49
CA SER A 79 -5.47 6.32 8.71
C SER A 79 -6.97 6.35 8.39
N TRP A 80 -7.36 7.10 7.36
CA TRP A 80 -8.76 7.17 6.92
C TRP A 80 -9.25 5.85 6.33
N ILE A 81 -8.42 5.21 5.50
CA ILE A 81 -8.72 3.89 4.95
C ILE A 81 -8.79 2.85 6.06
N ALA A 82 -7.95 2.99 7.10
CA ALA A 82 -7.86 2.03 8.17
C ALA A 82 -9.18 1.86 8.95
N VAL A 83 -9.98 2.93 9.05
CA VAL A 83 -11.25 2.96 9.78
C VAL A 83 -12.37 2.21 9.05
N ARG A 84 -12.31 2.12 7.72
CA ARG A 84 -13.41 1.62 6.88
C ARG A 84 -13.94 0.22 7.22
N PRO A 85 -13.13 -0.75 7.67
CA PRO A 85 -13.62 -2.08 8.00
C PRO A 85 -14.45 -2.13 9.30
N VAL A 86 -14.34 -1.13 10.17
CA VAL A 86 -15.02 -1.08 11.47
C VAL A 86 -16.45 -0.58 11.26
N LYS A 87 -17.46 -1.29 11.76
CA LYS A 87 -18.88 -0.94 11.55
C LYS A 87 -19.24 0.35 12.29
N ASN A 88 -18.81 0.49 13.53
CA ASN A 88 -19.15 1.60 14.41
C ASN A 88 -18.17 2.76 14.22
N HIS A 89 -18.47 3.61 13.24
CA HIS A 89 -17.64 4.73 12.82
C HIS A 89 -17.67 5.88 13.84
N GLN A 90 -16.91 5.75 14.93
CA GLN A 90 -16.69 6.85 15.86
C GLN A 90 -15.58 7.77 15.32
N PRO A 91 -15.77 9.10 15.30
CA PRO A 91 -14.75 10.03 14.81
C PRO A 91 -13.45 9.99 15.63
N GLN A 92 -13.53 9.54 16.90
CA GLN A 92 -12.37 9.32 17.75
C GLN A 92 -11.48 8.17 17.27
N LEU A 93 -12.05 7.16 16.61
CA LEU A 93 -11.31 5.99 16.13
C LEU A 93 -10.28 6.38 15.06
N TYR A 94 -10.60 7.36 14.22
CA TYR A 94 -9.65 7.90 13.24
C TYR A 94 -8.38 8.41 13.91
N TRP A 95 -8.50 9.16 15.02
CA TRP A 95 -7.33 9.69 15.74
C TRP A 95 -6.52 8.59 16.41
N VAL A 96 -7.17 7.55 16.93
CA VAL A 96 -6.49 6.37 17.50
C VAL A 96 -5.71 5.64 16.41
N MET A 97 -6.33 5.40 15.25
CA MET A 97 -5.66 4.74 14.12
C MET A 97 -4.52 5.58 13.56
N LEU A 98 -4.70 6.90 13.46
CA LEU A 98 -3.64 7.81 13.06
C LEU A 98 -2.47 7.76 14.02
N ALA A 99 -2.71 7.80 15.33
CA ALA A 99 -1.65 7.70 16.33
C ALA A 99 -0.93 6.33 16.28
N ALA A 100 -1.67 5.24 16.06
CA ALA A 100 -1.10 3.89 15.95
C ALA A 100 -0.21 3.74 14.70
N ILE A 101 -0.70 4.18 13.53
CA ILE A 101 0.05 4.11 12.27
C ILE A 101 1.21 5.11 12.29
N ALA A 102 1.03 6.30 12.85
CA ALA A 102 2.10 7.29 12.99
C ALA A 102 3.22 6.76 13.89
N SER A 103 2.89 6.27 15.08
CA SER A 103 3.89 5.74 16.02
C SER A 103 4.62 4.53 15.46
N GLY A 104 3.92 3.51 14.95
CA GLY A 104 4.58 2.31 14.40
C GLY A 104 5.26 2.56 13.05
N GLY A 105 4.55 3.22 12.14
CA GLY A 105 4.98 3.43 10.77
C GLY A 105 6.09 4.47 10.63
N VAL A 106 5.99 5.63 11.28
CA VAL A 106 7.03 6.67 11.21
C VAL A 106 8.29 6.20 11.94
N SER A 107 8.17 5.54 13.10
CA SER A 107 9.35 4.97 13.78
C SER A 107 10.05 3.91 12.93
N THR A 108 9.30 3.02 12.27
CA THR A 108 9.87 2.04 11.35
C THR A 108 10.55 2.72 10.16
N LEU A 109 9.92 3.75 9.59
CA LEU A 109 10.48 4.50 8.47
C LEU A 109 11.83 5.13 8.86
N ILE A 110 11.90 5.79 10.02
CA ILE A 110 13.14 6.40 10.54
C ILE A 110 14.22 5.33 10.74
N VAL A 111 13.88 4.18 11.33
CA VAL A 111 14.84 3.08 11.53
C VAL A 111 15.38 2.58 10.19
N VAL A 112 14.51 2.38 9.19
CA VAL A 112 14.93 1.88 7.88
C VAL A 112 15.78 2.90 7.13
N THR A 113 15.40 4.17 7.12
CA THR A 113 16.09 5.22 6.36
C THR A 113 17.37 5.72 7.02
N GLN A 114 17.53 5.56 8.34
CA GLN A 114 18.73 6.03 9.05
C GLN A 114 19.70 4.91 9.42
N ILE A 115 19.20 3.70 9.72
CA ILE A 115 20.03 2.58 10.19
C ILE A 115 20.31 1.57 9.08
N VAL A 116 19.28 1.17 8.34
CA VAL A 116 19.39 0.07 7.35
C VAL A 116 19.96 0.56 6.02
N LEU A 117 19.42 1.65 5.49
CA LEU A 117 19.96 2.33 4.31
C LEU A 117 20.60 3.63 4.78
N PRO A 118 21.93 3.72 4.90
CA PRO A 118 22.59 4.99 5.19
C PRO A 118 22.47 5.92 3.97
N LEU A 119 21.32 6.55 3.80
CA LEU A 119 21.06 7.51 2.74
C LEU A 119 21.90 8.77 3.00
N SER A 120 22.60 9.26 1.98
CA SER A 120 23.41 10.49 2.09
C SER A 120 22.58 11.72 2.43
N SER A 121 21.27 11.69 2.14
CA SER A 121 20.31 12.70 2.54
C SER A 121 19.02 12.02 2.98
N TRP A 122 18.52 12.35 4.17
CA TRP A 122 17.35 11.72 4.79
C TRP A 122 16.05 11.94 4.00
N TYR A 123 16.01 12.91 3.08
CA TYR A 123 14.78 13.30 2.37
C TYR A 123 14.70 12.78 0.93
N GLN A 124 15.61 11.92 0.45
CA GLN A 124 15.60 11.47 -0.96
C GLN A 124 14.23 10.95 -1.40
N PRO A 125 13.46 11.71 -2.23
CA PRO A 125 12.05 11.43 -2.49
C PRO A 125 11.82 10.03 -3.07
N ASN A 126 12.74 9.63 -3.96
CA ASN A 126 12.72 8.38 -4.72
C ASN A 126 12.82 7.13 -3.85
N TYR A 127 13.35 7.26 -2.63
CA TYR A 127 13.49 6.16 -1.67
C TYR A 127 12.47 6.28 -0.55
N VAL A 128 12.37 7.46 0.06
CA VAL A 128 11.55 7.67 1.26
C VAL A 128 10.07 7.49 0.95
N ILE A 129 9.57 8.04 -0.18
CA ILE A 129 8.14 7.97 -0.51
C ILE A 129 7.70 6.53 -0.79
N PRO A 130 8.41 5.72 -1.62
CA PRO A 130 8.06 4.31 -1.81
C PRO A 130 8.17 3.48 -0.53
N LEU A 131 9.23 3.67 0.27
CA LEU A 131 9.40 2.96 1.54
C LEU A 131 8.27 3.29 2.52
N ALA A 132 7.93 4.57 2.66
CA ALA A 132 6.81 5.01 3.47
C ALA A 132 5.49 4.43 2.99
N GLY A 133 5.26 4.38 1.67
CA GLY A 133 4.07 3.76 1.09
C GLY A 133 3.90 2.30 1.50
N MET A 134 4.97 1.51 1.43
CA MET A 134 4.94 0.11 1.86
C MET A 134 4.72 -0.02 3.37
N ILE A 135 5.43 0.77 4.18
CA ILE A 135 5.33 0.72 5.64
C ILE A 135 3.94 1.15 6.11
N PHE A 136 3.44 2.30 5.65
CA PHE A 136 2.12 2.81 6.03
C PHE A 136 1.00 1.89 5.55
N SER A 137 1.12 1.28 4.36
CA SER A 137 0.16 0.29 3.87
C SER A 137 0.12 -0.96 4.76
N ASN A 138 1.28 -1.45 5.20
CA ASN A 138 1.35 -2.61 6.09
C ASN A 138 0.77 -2.29 7.47
N SER A 139 1.13 -1.13 8.04
CA SER A 139 0.58 -0.66 9.31
C SER A 139 -0.93 -0.44 9.25
N MET A 140 -1.44 0.17 8.18
CA MET A 140 -2.87 0.33 7.92
C MET A 140 -3.59 -1.01 7.95
N ASN A 141 -3.11 -2.00 7.20
CA ASN A 141 -3.75 -3.32 7.16
C ASN A 141 -3.75 -4.01 8.53
N ALA A 142 -2.63 -3.94 9.27
CA ALA A 142 -2.53 -4.51 10.61
C ALA A 142 -3.49 -3.85 11.61
N VAL A 143 -3.54 -2.51 11.62
CA VAL A 143 -4.43 -1.75 12.51
C VAL A 143 -5.89 -1.95 12.15
N SER A 144 -6.23 -1.96 10.86
CA SER A 144 -7.58 -2.28 10.38
C SER A 144 -8.07 -3.63 10.87
N LEU A 145 -7.26 -4.67 10.67
CA LEU A 145 -7.63 -6.02 11.05
C LEU A 145 -7.74 -6.16 12.58
N ALA A 146 -6.84 -5.53 13.33
CA ALA A 146 -6.90 -5.50 14.78
C ALA A 146 -8.19 -4.80 15.28
N ALA A 147 -8.55 -3.67 14.68
CA ALA A 147 -9.75 -2.92 15.04
C ALA A 147 -11.04 -3.68 14.70
N GLU A 148 -11.12 -4.28 13.51
CA GLU A 148 -12.24 -5.13 13.09
C GLU A 148 -12.42 -6.31 14.06
N ARG A 149 -11.31 -6.97 14.45
CA ARG A 149 -11.35 -8.09 15.40
C ARG A 149 -11.75 -7.66 16.81
N PHE A 150 -11.27 -6.50 17.25
CA PHE A 150 -11.63 -5.95 18.55
C PHE A 150 -13.13 -5.62 18.63
N GLU A 151 -13.67 -4.97 17.61
CA GLU A 151 -15.11 -4.68 17.53
C GLU A 151 -15.94 -5.96 17.50
N ALA A 152 -15.54 -6.95 16.69
CA ALA A 152 -16.25 -8.23 16.61
C ALA A 152 -16.33 -8.95 17.95
N GLU A 153 -15.28 -8.90 18.78
CA GLU A 153 -15.29 -9.53 20.11
C GLU A 153 -16.13 -8.75 21.13
N LEU A 154 -16.18 -7.41 21.01
CA LEU A 154 -17.06 -6.58 21.84
C LEU A 154 -18.54 -6.81 21.53
N GLU A 155 -18.92 -6.86 20.24
CA GLU A 155 -20.28 -7.22 19.81
C GLU A 155 -20.67 -8.59 20.35
N ARG A 156 -19.78 -9.58 20.21
CA ARG A 156 -19.99 -10.94 20.71
C ARG A 156 -20.15 -11.01 22.23
N THR A 157 -19.43 -10.19 23.00
CA THR A 157 -19.55 -10.16 24.47
C THR A 157 -20.86 -9.52 24.93
N ASN A 158 -21.32 -8.48 24.24
CA ASN A 158 -22.60 -7.82 24.54
C ASN A 158 -23.82 -8.73 24.27
N ASP A 159 -23.74 -9.65 23.31
CA ASP A 159 -24.82 -10.62 23.03
C ASP A 159 -25.03 -11.65 24.16
N TYR A 160 -24.09 -11.77 25.13
CA TYR A 160 -24.21 -12.68 26.27
C TYR A 160 -24.74 -12.03 27.56
N LEU A 161 -24.97 -10.71 27.57
CA LEU A 161 -25.50 -9.95 28.72
C LEU A 161 -26.95 -9.50 28.47
#